data_AF-A0A8C3G8P0-F1
#
_entry.id   AF-A0A8C3G8P0-F1
#
_cell.length_a   1.000
_cell.length_b   1.000
_cell.length_c   1.000
_cell.angle_alpha   90.00
_cell.angle_beta   90.00
_cell.angle_gamma   90.00
#
_symmetry.space_group_name_H-M   'P 1'
#
loop_
_entity.id
_entity.type
_entity.pdbx_description
1 polymer ?
#
loop_
_entity_poly.entity_id
_entity_poly.type
_entity_poly.pdbx_seq_one_letter_code
_entity_poly.pdbx_strand_id
1 'polypeptide(L)'
;NVRVRPVIEKLLARMPAVQFPPDVWIFVHANMHQTSAESWGTGRAVARIPRMRGGGTHRSGQGAFGNMCRGGRMFAPTKTWRRWHRRINTTQKRYAICSAVAASAIPALVMSKGHRIEEIPEVPLVVEDKVESYKRTKEAVLLLKKLKAWNDIKKVIYIFCWHELELYWGTHDLNWLFYILLLGKWV
;
A
#
# COMPACT_ATOMS: atom_id res chain seq x y z
N ASN A 1 -24.82 25.22 3.64
CA ASN A 1 -24.91 23.76 3.36
C ASN A 1 -23.80 23.30 2.43
N VAL A 2 -22.85 22.52 2.94
CA VAL A 2 -21.82 21.86 2.12
C VAL A 2 -22.44 20.62 1.48
N ARG A 3 -22.57 20.60 0.15
CA ARG A 3 -23.00 19.40 -0.58
C ARG A 3 -21.87 18.37 -0.54
N VAL A 4 -22.16 17.15 -0.10
CA VAL A 4 -21.21 16.03 -0.19
C VAL A 4 -20.92 15.77 -1.66
N ARG A 5 -19.67 15.98 -2.09
CA ARG A 5 -19.26 15.73 -3.48
C ARG A 5 -18.15 14.67 -3.51
N PRO A 6 -18.15 13.78 -4.51
CA PRO A 6 -17.04 12.84 -4.76
C PRO A 6 -15.76 13.53 -5.26
N VAL A 7 -15.69 14.87 -5.26
CA VAL A 7 -14.48 15.65 -5.56
C VAL A 7 -13.30 15.24 -4.67
N ILE A 8 -13.59 14.68 -3.49
CA ILE A 8 -12.62 14.06 -2.59
C ILE A 8 -11.76 13.01 -3.30
N GLU A 9 -12.32 12.19 -4.20
CA GLU A 9 -11.58 11.11 -4.88
C GLU A 9 -10.48 11.68 -5.81
N LYS A 10 -10.82 12.71 -6.60
CA LYS A 10 -9.85 13.41 -7.46
C LYS A 10 -8.76 14.12 -6.66
N LEU A 11 -9.05 14.52 -5.42
CA LEU A 11 -8.09 15.17 -4.53
C LEU A 11 -7.24 14.16 -3.76
N LEU A 12 -7.82 13.05 -3.29
CA LEU A 12 -7.11 11.91 -2.69
C LEU A 12 -6.10 11.31 -3.67
N ALA A 13 -6.48 11.09 -4.93
CA ALA A 13 -5.55 10.62 -5.97
C ALA A 13 -4.40 11.60 -6.26
N ARG A 14 -4.55 12.88 -5.88
CA ARG A 14 -3.51 13.91 -6.01
C ARG A 14 -2.75 14.15 -4.72
N MET A 15 -3.28 13.71 -3.58
CA MET A 15 -2.55 13.74 -2.33
C MET A 15 -1.38 12.78 -2.51
N PRO A 16 -0.13 13.26 -2.42
CA PRO A 16 0.99 12.35 -2.51
C PRO A 16 0.83 11.32 -1.40
N ALA A 17 1.13 10.05 -1.69
CA ALA A 17 1.57 9.14 -0.65
C ALA A 17 2.85 9.77 -0.08
N VAL A 18 2.71 10.57 0.98
CA VAL A 18 3.80 11.33 1.64
C VAL A 18 4.90 10.39 2.17
N GLN A 19 4.67 9.08 2.12
CA GLN A 19 5.46 8.04 2.76
C GLN A 19 6.48 7.34 1.86
N PHE A 20 6.57 7.64 0.56
CA PHE A 20 7.63 7.08 -0.27
C PHE A 20 8.76 8.10 -0.42
N PRO A 21 9.82 8.02 0.41
CA PRO A 21 11.03 8.78 0.13
C PRO A 21 11.52 8.43 -1.28
N PRO A 22 11.81 9.44 -2.13
CA PRO A 22 12.35 9.19 -3.47
C PRO A 22 13.74 8.51 -3.43
N ASP A 23 14.33 8.43 -2.25
CA ASP A 23 15.73 8.10 -2.01
C ASP A 23 16.01 6.60 -1.94
N VAL A 24 14.97 5.74 -1.85
CA VAL A 24 15.16 4.28 -1.69
C VAL A 24 15.31 3.55 -3.03
N TRP A 25 15.13 4.23 -4.17
CA TRP A 25 15.13 3.59 -5.50
C TRP A 25 16.18 4.15 -6.47
N ILE A 26 17.21 4.83 -5.95
CA ILE A 26 18.26 5.41 -6.78
C ILE A 26 19.37 4.39 -7.01
N PHE A 27 19.06 3.37 -7.80
CA PHE A 27 20.05 2.66 -8.61
C PHE A 27 20.16 3.33 -9.99
N VAL A 28 20.10 4.68 -10.04
CA VAL A 28 20.16 5.45 -11.29
C VAL A 28 21.47 5.21 -12.07
N HIS A 29 22.48 4.62 -11.42
CA HIS A 29 23.75 4.22 -12.03
C HIS A 29 24.01 2.71 -12.04
N ALA A 30 23.03 1.85 -11.70
CA ALA A 30 23.38 0.47 -11.34
C ALA A 30 24.01 -0.36 -12.45
N ASN A 31 23.83 -0.07 -13.74
CA ASN A 31 24.42 -0.91 -14.80
C ASN A 31 24.67 -0.17 -16.13
N MET A 32 24.53 1.16 -16.17
CA MET A 32 24.72 1.89 -17.43
C MET A 32 26.21 2.10 -17.68
N HIS A 33 26.80 1.24 -18.51
CA HIS A 33 28.19 1.33 -18.99
C HIS A 33 29.31 1.08 -17.97
N GLN A 34 29.05 0.32 -16.91
CA GLN A 34 30.12 -0.12 -15.99
C GLN A 34 31.03 -1.22 -16.57
N THR A 35 30.61 -1.88 -17.66
CA THR A 35 31.31 -3.02 -18.26
C THR A 35 31.56 -2.75 -19.73
N SER A 36 32.74 -3.10 -20.25
CA SER A 36 33.06 -2.93 -21.67
C SER A 36 32.42 -4.05 -22.51
N ALA A 37 31.56 -3.68 -23.47
CA ALA A 37 30.85 -4.62 -24.32
C ALA A 37 30.67 -4.10 -25.74
N GLU A 38 30.90 -4.97 -26.72
CA GLU A 38 30.81 -4.69 -28.15
C GLU A 38 30.05 -5.80 -28.87
N SER A 39 29.39 -5.46 -29.97
CA SER A 39 28.69 -6.45 -30.79
C SER A 39 29.70 -7.19 -31.66
N TRP A 40 29.55 -8.50 -31.78
CA TRP A 40 30.40 -9.32 -32.66
C TRP A 40 30.03 -9.25 -34.15
N GLY A 41 28.93 -8.57 -34.49
CA GLY A 41 28.46 -8.47 -35.87
C GLY A 41 27.79 -9.75 -36.39
N THR A 42 27.68 -9.87 -37.71
CA THR A 42 27.07 -11.01 -38.41
C THR A 42 28.04 -12.18 -38.59
N GLY A 43 27.52 -13.33 -39.03
CA GLY A 43 28.35 -14.49 -39.40
C GLY A 43 28.77 -15.41 -38.24
N ARG A 44 28.17 -15.24 -37.05
CA ARG A 44 28.48 -16.03 -35.84
C ARG A 44 27.28 -16.75 -35.23
N ALA A 45 26.19 -16.92 -35.99
CA ALA A 45 24.93 -17.56 -35.58
C ALA A 45 24.32 -17.04 -34.26
N VAL A 46 24.50 -15.74 -33.98
CA VAL A 46 24.14 -15.12 -32.71
C VAL A 46 23.59 -13.70 -32.95
N ALA A 47 22.64 -13.25 -32.12
CA ALA A 47 22.07 -11.91 -32.18
C ALA A 47 23.13 -10.80 -31.98
N ARG A 48 22.95 -9.67 -32.68
CA ARG A 48 23.90 -8.53 -32.73
C ARG A 48 23.93 -7.65 -31.47
N ILE A 49 23.50 -8.18 -30.32
CA ILE A 49 23.51 -7.47 -29.05
C ILE A 49 24.97 -7.29 -28.57
N PRO A 50 25.32 -6.15 -27.95
CA PRO A 50 26.64 -5.97 -27.34
C PRO A 50 26.96 -7.07 -26.32
N ARG A 51 28.14 -7.66 -26.42
CA ARG A 51 28.61 -8.74 -25.53
C ARG A 51 29.85 -8.30 -24.78
N MET A 52 29.97 -8.72 -23.53
CA MET A 52 31.12 -8.37 -22.69
C MET A 52 32.42 -8.90 -23.31
N ARG A 53 33.43 -8.03 -23.43
CA ARG A 53 34.74 -8.36 -24.01
C ARG A 53 35.57 -9.21 -23.04
N GLY A 54 36.62 -9.86 -23.55
CA GLY A 54 37.56 -10.67 -22.77
C GLY A 54 37.36 -12.18 -22.96
N GLY A 55 38.06 -12.97 -22.15
CA GLY A 55 38.02 -14.44 -22.15
C GLY A 55 38.39 -15.01 -20.77
N GLY A 56 38.26 -16.32 -20.59
CA GLY A 56 38.67 -17.01 -19.36
C GLY A 56 37.71 -16.87 -18.16
N THR A 57 36.61 -16.12 -18.29
CA THR A 57 35.56 -16.03 -17.26
C THR A 57 34.22 -16.47 -17.81
N HIS A 58 33.39 -17.12 -16.99
CA HIS A 58 32.02 -17.52 -17.36
C HIS A 58 31.13 -16.34 -17.80
N ARG A 59 31.51 -15.10 -17.44
CA ARG A 59 30.79 -13.88 -17.80
C ARG A 59 31.17 -13.33 -19.19
N SER A 60 32.36 -13.63 -19.70
CA SER A 60 32.82 -13.21 -21.03
C SER A 60 31.90 -13.75 -22.15
N GLY A 61 31.60 -12.93 -23.16
CA GLY A 61 30.70 -13.31 -24.26
C GLY A 61 29.20 -13.26 -23.95
N GLN A 62 28.77 -12.96 -22.72
CA GLN A 62 27.37 -12.77 -22.38
C GLN A 62 26.86 -11.39 -22.83
N GLY A 63 25.56 -11.30 -23.14
CA GLY A 63 24.91 -10.04 -23.54
C GLY A 63 24.91 -9.00 -22.42
N ALA A 64 25.16 -7.74 -22.78
CA ALA A 64 25.22 -6.58 -21.90
C ALA A 64 24.53 -5.37 -22.54
N PHE A 65 24.27 -4.32 -21.74
CA PHE A 65 23.61 -3.04 -22.10
C PHE A 65 22.16 -3.10 -22.59
N GLY A 66 21.75 -4.17 -23.26
CA GLY A 66 20.36 -4.38 -23.67
C GLY A 66 19.45 -4.45 -22.45
N ASN A 67 18.27 -3.82 -22.54
CA ASN A 67 17.25 -3.90 -21.50
C ASN A 67 16.65 -5.30 -21.35
N MET A 68 16.73 -6.11 -22.39
CA MET A 68 16.37 -7.52 -22.38
C MET A 68 17.48 -8.43 -21.79
N CYS A 69 18.70 -7.91 -21.61
CA CYS A 69 19.83 -8.71 -21.15
C CYS A 69 19.92 -8.69 -19.62
N ARG A 70 20.27 -9.85 -19.04
CA ARG A 70 20.53 -9.96 -17.60
C ARG A 70 21.70 -9.07 -17.20
N GLY A 71 21.47 -8.19 -16.22
CA GLY A 71 22.45 -7.18 -15.78
C GLY A 71 22.66 -6.03 -16.77
N GLY A 72 21.75 -5.86 -17.75
CA GLY A 72 21.71 -4.67 -18.61
C GLY A 72 20.97 -3.49 -17.98
N ARG A 73 20.75 -2.42 -18.76
CA ARG A 73 20.07 -1.21 -18.27
C ARG A 73 18.56 -1.41 -18.21
N MET A 74 17.89 -0.86 -17.21
CA MET A 74 16.41 -0.85 -17.18
C MET A 74 15.83 0.06 -18.27
N PHE A 75 14.69 -0.31 -18.85
CA PHE A 75 13.91 0.60 -19.71
C PHE A 75 13.20 1.65 -18.86
N ALA A 76 13.33 2.93 -19.21
CA ALA A 76 12.75 4.05 -18.47
C ALA A 76 12.98 3.95 -16.94
N PRO A 77 14.25 3.94 -16.48
CA PRO A 77 14.55 3.76 -15.07
C PRO A 77 13.87 4.84 -14.21
N THR A 78 13.54 4.50 -12.97
CA THR A 78 13.04 5.45 -11.99
C THR A 78 14.08 6.54 -11.76
N LYS A 79 13.72 7.78 -12.08
CA LYS A 79 14.62 8.94 -12.00
C LYS A 79 14.29 9.78 -10.78
N THR A 80 15.32 10.32 -10.14
CA THR A 80 15.20 11.20 -8.96
C THR A 80 14.38 12.44 -9.26
N TRP A 81 14.56 13.03 -10.44
CA TRP A 81 13.85 14.24 -10.86
C TRP A 81 12.41 13.99 -11.34
N ARG A 82 11.89 12.77 -11.21
CA ARG A 82 10.47 12.51 -11.48
C ARG A 82 9.62 13.30 -10.48
N ARG A 83 8.64 14.04 -10.98
CA ARG A 83 7.72 14.81 -10.13
C ARG A 83 6.71 13.89 -9.44
N TRP A 84 6.97 13.54 -8.19
CA TRP A 84 6.06 12.76 -7.35
C TRP A 84 4.99 13.63 -6.68
N HIS A 85 5.36 14.86 -6.32
CA HIS A 85 4.46 15.78 -5.62
C HIS A 85 3.59 16.59 -6.58
N ARG A 86 2.27 16.57 -6.35
CA ARG A 86 1.31 17.43 -7.03
C ARG A 86 0.85 18.55 -6.09
N ARG A 87 0.93 19.79 -6.57
CA ARG A 87 0.38 20.95 -5.84
C ARG A 87 -1.14 20.90 -5.94
N ILE A 88 -1.81 21.08 -4.80
CA ILE A 88 -3.26 21.17 -4.70
C ILE A 88 -3.59 22.53 -4.07
N ASN A 89 -4.62 23.20 -4.60
CA ASN A 89 -5.09 24.48 -4.07
C ASN A 89 -5.59 24.33 -2.63
N THR A 90 -5.23 25.28 -1.77
CA THR A 90 -5.62 25.29 -0.36
C THR A 90 -7.13 25.32 -0.17
N THR A 91 -7.84 26.07 -1.01
CA THR A 91 -9.30 26.14 -1.03
C THR A 91 -9.96 24.79 -1.34
N GLN A 92 -9.42 24.06 -2.32
CA GLN A 92 -9.89 22.72 -2.66
C GLN A 92 -9.62 21.72 -1.53
N LYS A 93 -8.47 21.81 -0.85
CA LYS A 93 -8.17 21.00 0.34
C LYS A 93 -9.18 21.26 1.46
N ARG A 94 -9.44 22.54 1.77
CA ARG A 94 -10.43 22.93 2.80
C ARG A 94 -11.81 22.38 2.45
N TYR A 95 -12.24 22.54 1.21
CA TYR A 95 -13.53 22.02 0.74
C TYR A 95 -13.64 20.49 0.83
N ALA A 96 -12.56 19.76 0.52
CA ALA A 96 -12.53 18.30 0.65
C ALA A 96 -12.70 17.85 2.09
N ILE A 97 -12.01 18.51 3.03
CA ILE A 97 -12.14 18.22 4.47
C ILE A 97 -13.56 18.49 4.94
N CYS A 98 -14.14 19.65 4.62
CA CYS A 98 -15.53 19.96 4.97
C CYS A 98 -16.51 18.95 4.37
N SER A 99 -16.30 18.51 3.13
CA SER A 99 -17.15 17.49 2.50
C SER A 99 -16.98 16.11 3.15
N ALA A 100 -15.79 15.78 3.65
CA ALA A 100 -15.55 14.52 4.36
C ALA A 100 -16.23 14.52 5.73
N VAL A 101 -16.16 15.62 6.48
CA VAL A 101 -16.85 15.79 7.76
C VAL A 101 -18.38 15.78 7.57
N ALA A 102 -18.89 16.40 6.52
CA ALA A 102 -20.31 16.33 6.19
C ALA A 102 -20.74 14.90 5.84
N ALA A 103 -19.89 14.13 5.14
CA ALA A 103 -20.18 12.74 4.80
C ALA A 103 -20.20 11.81 6.02
N SER A 104 -19.39 12.06 7.06
CA SER A 104 -19.42 11.27 8.29
C SER A 104 -20.73 11.39 9.05
N ALA A 105 -21.48 12.49 8.89
CA ALA A 105 -22.79 12.66 9.53
C ALA A 105 -23.94 11.93 8.81
N ILE A 106 -23.68 11.26 7.67
CA ILE A 106 -24.72 10.61 6.86
C ILE A 106 -24.59 9.09 6.99
N PRO A 107 -25.46 8.40 7.75
CA PRO A 107 -25.33 6.96 8.02
C PRO A 107 -25.27 6.10 6.75
N ALA A 108 -26.04 6.46 5.71
CA ALA A 108 -26.06 5.75 4.44
C ALA A 108 -24.67 5.70 3.76
N LEU A 109 -23.93 6.80 3.79
CA LEU A 109 -22.59 6.86 3.20
C LEU A 109 -21.59 6.04 4.01
N VAL A 110 -21.68 6.09 5.34
CA VAL A 110 -20.76 5.37 6.22
C VAL A 110 -20.98 3.84 6.14
N MET A 111 -22.24 3.40 6.05
CA MET A 111 -22.58 2.00 5.78
C MET A 111 -22.13 1.57 4.38
N SER A 112 -22.34 2.39 3.33
CA SER A 112 -21.88 2.05 1.97
C SER A 112 -20.36 1.92 1.84
N LYS A 113 -19.60 2.62 2.69
CA LYS A 113 -18.14 2.50 2.77
C LYS A 113 -17.71 1.18 3.42
N GLY A 114 -18.63 0.50 4.12
CA GLY A 114 -18.43 -0.80 4.72
C GLY A 114 -18.25 -0.79 6.24
N HIS A 115 -18.56 0.31 6.93
CA HIS A 115 -18.54 0.32 8.40
C HIS A 115 -19.80 -0.35 8.98
N ARG A 116 -19.65 -1.03 10.13
CA ARG A 116 -20.75 -1.69 10.85
C ARG A 116 -21.29 -0.78 11.95
N ILE A 117 -22.41 -0.11 11.67
CA ILE A 117 -22.96 0.99 12.52
C ILE A 117 -24.39 0.70 13.02
N GLU A 118 -24.93 -0.48 12.69
CA GLU A 118 -26.33 -0.87 12.95
C GLU A 118 -26.79 -0.69 14.41
N GLU A 119 -25.88 -0.86 15.38
CA GLU A 119 -26.20 -0.80 16.80
C GLU A 119 -26.00 0.58 17.45
N ILE A 120 -25.43 1.54 16.71
CA ILE A 120 -25.08 2.87 17.23
C ILE A 120 -26.30 3.79 17.13
N PRO A 121 -26.64 4.56 18.18
CA PRO A 121 -27.85 5.39 18.19
C PRO A 121 -27.81 6.55 17.18
N GLU A 122 -26.65 7.17 16.98
CA GLU A 122 -26.50 8.31 16.09
C GLU A 122 -25.09 8.42 15.48
N VAL A 123 -25.01 9.10 14.34
CA VAL A 123 -23.76 9.46 13.67
C VAL A 123 -23.83 10.94 13.30
N PRO A 124 -22.82 11.77 13.62
CA PRO A 124 -21.54 11.43 14.24
C PRO A 124 -21.66 11.11 15.74
N LEU A 125 -20.93 10.09 16.20
CA LEU A 125 -20.90 9.70 17.62
C LEU A 125 -20.06 10.72 18.41
N VAL A 126 -20.72 11.52 19.25
CA VAL A 126 -20.10 12.53 20.11
C VAL A 126 -19.96 11.95 21.53
N VAL A 127 -18.82 12.17 22.18
CA VAL A 127 -18.50 11.66 23.51
C VAL A 127 -17.96 12.79 24.38
N GLU A 128 -18.09 12.69 25.70
CA GLU A 128 -17.55 13.65 26.65
C GLU A 128 -16.01 13.76 26.59
N ASP A 129 -15.46 14.95 26.82
CA ASP A 129 -14.02 15.25 26.80
C ASP A 129 -13.20 14.41 27.81
N LYS A 130 -13.86 13.81 28.82
CA LYS A 130 -13.22 12.93 29.81
C LYS A 130 -12.45 11.77 29.18
N VAL A 131 -12.82 11.35 27.96
CA VAL A 131 -12.13 10.27 27.23
C VAL A 131 -10.66 10.59 26.95
N GLU A 132 -10.29 11.88 26.84
CA GLU A 132 -8.90 12.31 26.63
C GLU A 132 -7.98 11.91 27.80
N SER A 133 -8.54 11.74 29.01
CA SER A 133 -7.78 11.38 30.20
C SER A 133 -7.43 9.89 30.33
N TYR A 134 -7.97 9.02 29.46
CA TYR A 134 -7.75 7.58 29.54
C TYR A 134 -6.30 7.21 29.18
N LYS A 135 -5.63 6.51 30.10
CA LYS A 135 -4.23 6.09 29.93
C LYS A 135 -4.11 4.65 29.44
N ARG A 136 -5.09 3.80 29.73
CA ARG A 136 -5.04 2.35 29.45
C ARG A 136 -6.02 1.99 28.33
N THR A 137 -5.57 1.17 27.39
CA THR A 137 -6.41 0.67 26.28
C THR A 137 -7.62 -0.11 26.78
N LYS A 138 -7.52 -0.78 27.94
CA LYS A 138 -8.65 -1.48 28.57
C LYS A 138 -9.84 -0.55 28.82
N GLU A 139 -9.60 0.69 29.25
CA GLU A 139 -10.65 1.68 29.52
C GLU A 139 -11.35 2.11 28.21
N ALA A 140 -10.57 2.35 27.15
CA ALA A 140 -11.10 2.67 25.82
C ALA A 140 -11.95 1.53 25.22
N VAL A 141 -11.51 0.27 25.38
CA VAL A 141 -12.26 -0.90 24.93
C VAL A 141 -13.60 -1.02 25.65
N LEU A 142 -13.64 -0.77 26.96
CA LEU A 142 -14.87 -0.80 27.75
C LEU A 142 -15.86 0.28 27.29
N LEU A 143 -15.37 1.48 26.99
CA LEU A 143 -16.20 2.56 26.46
C LEU A 143 -16.81 2.18 25.09
N LEU A 144 -16.01 1.65 24.17
CA LEU A 144 -16.48 1.29 22.83
C LEU A 144 -17.48 0.13 22.84
N LYS A 145 -17.36 -0.79 23.81
CA LYS A 145 -18.37 -1.84 24.06
C LYS A 145 -19.68 -1.24 24.60
N LYS A 146 -19.61 -0.28 25.53
CA LYS A 146 -20.80 0.41 26.06
C LYS A 146 -21.53 1.20 24.98
N LEU A 147 -20.78 1.86 24.08
CA LEU A 147 -21.33 2.64 22.96
C LEU A 147 -21.71 1.78 21.74
N LYS A 148 -21.59 0.45 21.83
CA LYS A 148 -21.90 -0.52 20.77
C LYS A 148 -21.11 -0.33 19.45
N ALA A 149 -20.04 0.48 19.47
CA ALA A 149 -19.15 0.69 18.33
C ALA A 149 -18.12 -0.46 18.13
N TRP A 150 -18.09 -1.45 19.04
CA TRP A 150 -17.11 -2.53 19.03
C TRP A 150 -17.20 -3.46 17.81
N ASN A 151 -18.36 -3.56 17.17
CA ASN A 151 -18.56 -4.43 16.01
C ASN A 151 -17.77 -3.98 14.77
N ASP A 152 -17.56 -2.68 14.58
CA ASP A 152 -16.72 -2.17 13.50
C ASP A 152 -15.24 -2.53 13.71
N ILE A 153 -14.78 -2.53 14.97
CA ILE A 153 -13.40 -2.89 15.35
C ILE A 153 -13.16 -4.39 15.18
N LYS A 154 -14.11 -5.22 15.61
CA LYS A 154 -14.05 -6.67 15.40
C LYS A 154 -13.79 -7.01 13.92
N LYS A 155 -14.47 -6.33 12.99
CA LYS A 155 -14.26 -6.51 11.55
C LYS A 155 -12.79 -6.33 11.15
N VAL A 156 -12.12 -5.30 11.66
CA VAL A 156 -10.70 -5.04 11.38
C VAL A 156 -9.80 -6.15 11.93
N ILE A 157 -10.07 -6.61 13.15
CA ILE A 157 -9.31 -7.71 13.78
C ILE A 157 -9.41 -8.98 12.94
N TYR A 158 -10.62 -9.35 12.50
CA TYR A 158 -10.80 -10.55 11.68
C TYR A 158 -10.10 -10.45 10.31
N ILE A 159 -10.09 -9.27 9.68
CA ILE A 159 -9.39 -9.04 8.41
C ILE A 159 -7.87 -9.18 8.57
N PHE A 160 -7.29 -8.58 9.62
CA PHE A 160 -5.85 -8.68 9.86
C PHE A 160 -5.43 -10.10 10.23
N CYS A 161 -6.21 -10.79 11.06
CA CYS A 161 -5.95 -12.17 11.47
C CYS A 161 -6.01 -13.14 10.27
N TRP A 162 -6.92 -12.93 9.32
CA TRP A 162 -6.98 -13.70 8.07
C TRP A 162 -5.77 -13.47 7.16
N HIS A 163 -5.30 -12.22 7.03
CA HIS A 163 -4.15 -11.91 6.19
C HIS A 163 -2.83 -12.46 6.75
N GLU A 164 -2.67 -12.48 8.07
CA GLU A 164 -1.55 -13.16 8.73
C GLU A 164 -1.62 -14.68 8.58
N LEU A 165 -2.82 -15.28 8.59
CA LEU A 165 -3.02 -16.71 8.37
C LEU A 165 -2.77 -17.15 6.91
N GLU A 166 -3.12 -16.34 5.92
CA GLU A 166 -2.74 -16.60 4.51
C GLU A 166 -1.22 -16.46 4.28
N LEU A 167 -0.56 -15.55 5.01
CA LEU A 167 0.90 -15.42 4.97
C LEU A 167 1.62 -16.54 5.74
N TYR A 168 0.99 -17.10 6.78
CA TYR A 168 1.54 -18.24 7.54
C TYR A 168 1.27 -19.61 6.89
N TRP A 169 0.20 -19.75 6.11
CA TRP A 169 -0.20 -21.01 5.45
C TRP A 169 -0.09 -20.90 3.92
N GLY A 170 0.97 -20.24 3.46
CA GLY A 170 1.45 -20.43 2.10
C GLY A 170 1.76 -21.91 1.87
N THR A 171 0.91 -22.56 1.07
CA THR A 171 1.07 -23.91 0.50
C THR A 171 1.23 -25.04 1.52
N HIS A 172 0.13 -25.73 1.82
CA HIS A 172 -0.09 -27.15 1.53
C HIS A 172 -1.27 -27.66 2.37
N ASP A 173 -2.10 -28.48 1.72
CA ASP A 173 -3.26 -29.18 2.28
C ASP A 173 -3.04 -29.67 3.71
N LEU A 174 -4.04 -29.47 4.59
CA LEU A 174 -4.74 -30.52 5.37
C LEU A 174 -5.47 -29.96 6.62
N ASN A 175 -6.77 -30.29 6.69
CA ASN A 175 -7.66 -30.36 7.86
C ASN A 175 -8.17 -29.07 8.54
N TRP A 176 -9.34 -28.62 8.07
CA TRP A 176 -10.28 -27.70 8.71
C TRP A 176 -10.58 -27.99 10.21
N LEU A 177 -10.46 -29.26 10.66
CA LEU A 177 -10.70 -29.65 12.06
C LEU A 177 -9.66 -29.09 13.05
N PHE A 178 -8.44 -28.81 12.61
CA PHE A 178 -7.41 -28.22 13.49
C PHE A 178 -7.69 -26.75 13.83
N TYR A 179 -8.38 -26.05 12.93
CA TYR A 179 -8.73 -24.63 13.07
C TYR A 179 -9.77 -24.38 14.17
N ILE A 180 -10.69 -25.31 14.38
CA ILE A 180 -11.73 -25.24 15.42
C ILE A 180 -11.11 -25.47 16.82
N LEU A 181 -10.14 -26.38 16.93
CA LEU A 181 -9.46 -26.69 18.20
C LEU A 181 -8.55 -25.55 18.70
N LEU A 182 -7.94 -24.77 17.79
CA LEU A 182 -7.10 -23.63 18.15
C LEU A 182 -7.92 -22.41 18.60
N LEU A 183 -9.13 -22.22 18.04
CA LEU A 183 -10.08 -21.20 18.51
C LEU A 183 -10.69 -21.55 19.88
N GLY A 184 -10.78 -22.84 20.24
CA GLY A 184 -11.30 -23.29 21.54
C GLY A 184 -10.36 -23.10 22.73
N LYS A 185 -9.09 -22.74 22.52
CA LYS A 185 -8.11 -22.48 23.60
C LYS A 185 -7.93 -20.99 23.96
N TRP A 186 -8.67 -20.09 23.31
CA TRP A 186 -8.63 -18.64 23.53
C TRP A 186 -9.97 -18.06 24.04
N VAL A 187 -10.81 -18.89 24.67
CA VAL A 187 -11.91 -18.48 25.56
C VAL A 187 -11.53 -18.83 26.99
#